data_AF-A0A2G6EZU8-F1
#
_entry.id   AF-A0A2G6EZU8-F1
#
_cell.length_a   1.000
_cell.length_b   1.000
_cell.length_c   1.000
_cell.angle_alpha   90.00
_cell.angle_beta   90.00
_cell.angle_gamma   90.00
#
_symmetry.space_group_name_H-M   'P 1'
#
loop_
_entity.id
_entity.type
_entity.pdbx_description
1 polymer ?
#
loop_
_entity_poly.entity_id
_entity_poly.type
_entity_poly.pdbx_seq_one_letter_code
_entity_poly.pdbx_strand_id
1 'polypeptide(L)'
;WARFTMEDYDDTYEFRIFDEEYLKFKHFLSINSFLMVRIKIIPGWKEGDSRIQFLNFMMLPDTIEQLSKRLTLYVNIKELDKKRMDEYAELIKKYKGTKELNFLIYQMEEKIKLHMSSRKFKINITADLLEELETLEWKFDLK
;
A
#
# COMPACT_ATOMS: atom_id res chain seq x y z
N TRP A 1 26.04 -11.44 -12.01
CA TRP A 1 24.71 -11.61 -12.60
C TRP A 1 24.02 -12.79 -11.93
N ALA A 2 22.69 -12.82 -11.94
CA ALA A 2 21.89 -13.95 -11.50
C ALA A 2 20.66 -14.12 -12.40
N ARG A 3 20.06 -15.30 -12.38
CA ARG A 3 18.74 -15.56 -12.94
C ARG A 3 17.83 -15.98 -11.81
N PHE A 4 16.61 -15.48 -11.82
CA PHE A 4 15.59 -15.85 -10.87
C PHE A 4 14.25 -15.94 -11.59
N THR A 5 13.40 -16.82 -11.08
CA THR A 5 12.07 -17.03 -11.62
C THR A 5 11.07 -16.42 -10.67
N MET A 6 10.10 -15.68 -11.21
CA MET A 6 8.97 -15.15 -10.46
C MET A 6 7.69 -15.75 -11.03
N GLU A 7 6.86 -16.27 -10.15
CA GLU A 7 5.60 -16.93 -10.47
C GLU A 7 4.46 -16.08 -9.89
N ASP A 8 3.44 -15.84 -10.70
CA ASP A 8 2.15 -15.31 -10.27
C ASP A 8 1.06 -16.39 -10.41
N TYR A 9 -0.22 -16.03 -10.30
CA TYR A 9 -1.32 -17.00 -10.37
C TYR A 9 -1.54 -17.57 -11.78
N ASP A 10 -1.12 -16.86 -12.82
CA ASP A 10 -1.42 -17.18 -14.21
C ASP A 10 -0.19 -17.68 -14.97
N ASP A 11 1.00 -17.15 -14.67
CA ASP A 11 2.22 -17.36 -15.43
C ASP A 11 3.49 -17.37 -14.57
N THR A 12 4.55 -17.93 -15.17
CA THR A 12 5.90 -17.94 -14.60
C THR A 12 6.87 -17.28 -15.57
N TYR A 13 7.68 -16.34 -15.08
CA TYR A 13 8.65 -15.62 -15.91
C TYR A 13 10.07 -15.68 -15.34
N GLU A 14 11.06 -15.93 -16.20
CA GLU A 14 12.49 -15.90 -15.84
C GLU A 14 13.06 -14.50 -16.08
N PHE A 15 13.60 -13.90 -15.03
CA PHE A 15 14.31 -12.63 -15.08
C PHE A 15 15.83 -12.83 -14.99
N ARG A 16 16.57 -11.94 -15.64
CA ARG A 16 18.03 -11.85 -15.54
C ARG A 16 18.43 -10.51 -14.96
N ILE A 17 19.29 -10.53 -13.95
CA ILE A 17 19.77 -9.33 -13.26
C ILE A 17 21.29 -9.25 -13.31
N PHE A 18 21.82 -8.07 -13.58
CA PHE A 18 23.24 -7.86 -13.89
C PHE A 18 23.88 -6.85 -12.92
N ASP A 19 25.21 -6.91 -12.84
CA ASP A 19 26.09 -5.89 -12.24
C ASP A 19 25.61 -5.28 -10.91
N GLU A 20 25.50 -3.95 -10.85
CA GLU A 20 25.12 -3.20 -9.64
C GLU A 20 23.69 -3.50 -9.18
N GLU A 21 22.75 -3.71 -10.12
CA GLU A 21 21.37 -4.07 -9.77
C GLU A 21 21.35 -5.41 -9.02
N TYR A 22 22.16 -6.37 -9.46
CA TYR A 22 22.29 -7.65 -8.76
C TYR A 22 22.84 -7.45 -7.34
N LEU A 23 23.95 -6.72 -7.18
CA LEU A 23 24.54 -6.49 -5.86
C LEU A 23 23.57 -5.78 -4.91
N LYS A 24 22.81 -4.82 -5.44
CA LYS A 24 21.79 -4.07 -4.68
C LYS A 24 20.65 -4.96 -4.21
N PHE A 25 20.09 -5.79 -5.10
CA PHE A 25 18.85 -6.54 -4.81
C PHE A 25 19.08 -8.01 -4.42
N LYS A 26 20.33 -8.49 -4.40
CA LYS A 26 20.68 -9.89 -4.08
C LYS A 26 20.02 -10.41 -2.81
N HIS A 27 19.90 -9.59 -1.78
CA HIS A 27 19.33 -9.98 -0.49
C HIS A 27 17.82 -10.28 -0.54
N PHE A 28 17.10 -9.72 -1.51
CA PHE A 28 15.69 -10.05 -1.74
C PHE A 28 15.50 -11.37 -2.49
N LEU A 29 16.50 -11.84 -3.26
CA LEU A 29 16.41 -13.03 -4.11
C LEU A 29 16.60 -14.33 -3.30
N SER A 30 15.78 -14.51 -2.27
CA SER A 30 15.71 -15.74 -1.48
C SER A 30 14.63 -16.66 -2.02
N ILE A 31 14.80 -17.97 -1.86
CA ILE A 31 13.79 -18.95 -2.27
C ILE A 31 12.52 -18.74 -1.42
N ASN A 32 11.35 -18.86 -2.05
CA ASN A 32 10.03 -18.74 -1.43
C ASN A 32 9.74 -17.38 -0.75
N SER A 33 10.41 -16.30 -1.18
CA SER A 33 10.06 -14.96 -0.73
C SER A 33 8.94 -14.35 -1.57
N PHE A 34 7.92 -13.80 -0.92
CA PHE A 34 6.89 -12.99 -1.58
C PHE A 34 7.40 -11.57 -1.83
N LEU A 35 7.60 -11.22 -3.09
CA LEU A 35 8.20 -9.95 -3.50
C LEU A 35 7.28 -9.17 -4.44
N MET A 36 7.25 -7.85 -4.26
CA MET A 36 6.80 -6.91 -5.26
C MET A 36 8.03 -6.31 -5.95
N VAL A 37 8.15 -6.53 -7.26
CA VAL A 37 9.25 -5.99 -8.07
C VAL A 37 8.70 -4.91 -8.99
N ARG A 38 9.29 -3.71 -8.92
CA ARG A 38 8.99 -2.63 -9.86
C ARG A 38 10.04 -2.61 -10.95
N ILE A 39 9.62 -2.94 -12.17
CA ILE A 39 10.47 -2.92 -13.36
C ILE A 39 10.09 -1.78 -14.31
N LYS A 40 11.06 -1.30 -15.09
CA LYS A 40 10.85 -0.38 -16.20
C LYS A 40 11.37 -1.04 -17.48
N ILE A 41 10.52 -1.16 -18.48
CA ILE A 41 10.92 -1.58 -19.82
C ILE A 41 11.45 -0.35 -20.55
N ILE A 42 12.73 -0.35 -20.89
CA ILE A 42 13.36 0.68 -21.68
C ILE A 42 13.42 0.17 -23.12
N PRO A 43 12.72 0.81 -24.08
CA PRO A 43 12.82 0.40 -25.47
C PRO A 43 14.24 0.58 -25.98
N GLY A 44 14.74 -0.42 -26.71
CA GLY A 44 16.00 -0.30 -27.43
C GLY A 44 15.88 0.58 -28.66
N TRP A 45 17.02 0.91 -29.26
CA TRP A 45 17.05 1.70 -30.49
C TRP A 45 16.58 0.90 -31.71
N LYS A 46 16.56 -0.43 -31.62
CA LYS A 46 16.01 -1.34 -32.63
C LYS A 46 14.79 -2.06 -32.04
N GLU A 47 13.84 -2.40 -32.90
CA GLU A 47 12.73 -3.29 -32.52
C GLU A 47 13.30 -4.61 -31.98
N GLY A 48 12.84 -5.00 -30.78
CA GLY A 48 13.31 -6.20 -30.07
C GLY A 48 14.44 -5.99 -29.07
N ASP A 49 15.07 -4.81 -29.01
CA ASP A 49 16.20 -4.52 -28.11
C ASP A 49 15.77 -3.87 -26.78
N SER A 50 14.53 -4.15 -26.36
CA SER A 50 14.00 -3.65 -25.08
C SER A 50 14.73 -4.28 -23.91
N ARG A 51 15.19 -3.45 -22.98
CA ARG A 51 15.87 -3.89 -21.76
C ARG A 51 15.00 -3.66 -20.53
N ILE A 52 15.09 -4.58 -19.57
CA ILE A 52 14.46 -4.46 -18.27
C ILE A 52 15.43 -3.73 -17.33
N GLN A 53 14.94 -2.68 -16.68
CA GLN A 53 15.62 -2.02 -15.57
C GLN A 53 14.86 -2.30 -14.28
N PHE A 54 15.54 -2.74 -13.24
CA PHE A 54 14.95 -3.00 -11.93
C PHE A 54 14.96 -1.73 -11.08
N LEU A 55 13.79 -1.15 -10.85
CA LEU A 55 13.68 0.08 -10.06
C LEU A 55 13.69 -0.20 -8.56
N ASN A 56 12.92 -1.20 -8.12
CA ASN A 56 12.78 -1.52 -6.70
C ASN A 56 12.35 -2.97 -6.46
N PHE A 57 12.78 -3.52 -5.32
CA PHE A 57 12.31 -4.78 -4.75
C PHE A 57 11.77 -4.47 -3.36
N MET A 58 10.59 -5.02 -3.04
CA MET A 58 9.99 -4.91 -1.72
C MET A 58 9.39 -6.25 -1.33
N MET A 59 9.38 -6.56 -0.04
CA MET A 59 8.62 -7.69 0.47
C MET A 59 7.12 -7.36 0.36
N LEU A 60 6.32 -8.34 -0.06
CA LEU A 60 4.88 -8.17 -0.21
C LEU A 60 4.20 -7.69 1.10
N PRO A 61 4.53 -8.24 2.29
CA PRO A 61 3.98 -7.75 3.57
C PRO A 61 4.23 -6.27 3.82
N ASP A 62 5.43 -5.78 3.51
CA ASP A 62 5.84 -4.39 3.76
C ASP A 62 5.24 -3.42 2.72
N THR A 63 4.68 -3.94 1.64
CA THR A 63 4.27 -3.13 0.48
C THR A 63 3.15 -2.16 0.85
N ILE A 64 2.20 -2.57 1.69
CA ILE A 64 1.12 -1.71 2.18
C ILE A 64 1.71 -0.54 2.98
N GLU A 65 2.61 -0.83 3.91
CA GLU A 65 3.23 0.20 4.74
C GLU A 65 4.15 1.12 3.91
N GLN A 66 4.83 0.62 2.89
CA GLN A 66 5.74 1.46 2.10
C GLN A 66 5.02 2.28 1.02
N LEU A 67 3.96 1.74 0.41
CA LEU A 67 3.30 2.37 -0.73
C LEU A 67 2.09 3.22 -0.35
N SER A 68 1.36 2.87 0.72
CA SER A 68 0.22 3.67 1.15
C SER A 68 0.69 5.00 1.75
N LYS A 69 0.26 6.09 1.12
CA LYS A 69 0.53 7.48 1.55
C LYS A 69 -0.59 8.03 2.42
N ARG A 70 -1.80 7.51 2.25
CA ARG A 70 -2.99 8.04 2.93
C ARG A 70 -4.04 6.97 3.19
N LEU A 71 -4.64 7.06 4.38
CA LEU A 71 -5.84 6.32 4.76
C LEU A 71 -7.05 7.25 4.68
N THR A 72 -8.13 6.80 4.04
CA THR A 72 -9.43 7.49 4.04
C THR A 72 -10.46 6.65 4.76
N LEU A 73 -10.99 7.13 5.88
CA LEU A 73 -12.07 6.49 6.62
C LEU A 73 -13.42 7.00 6.13
N TYR A 74 -14.34 6.09 5.83
CA TYR A 74 -15.68 6.41 5.38
C TYR A 74 -16.61 6.44 6.59
N VAL A 75 -17.17 7.60 6.88
CA VAL A 75 -17.98 7.82 8.08
C VAL A 75 -19.41 8.15 7.67
N ASN A 76 -20.35 7.27 8.04
CA ASN A 76 -21.76 7.56 7.92
C ASN A 76 -22.17 8.51 9.05
N ILE A 77 -22.62 9.73 8.71
CA ILE A 77 -23.00 10.73 9.72
C ILE A 77 -24.14 10.26 10.62
N LYS A 78 -25.02 9.38 10.11
CA LYS A 78 -26.16 8.84 10.87
C LYS A 78 -25.76 7.90 11.99
N GLU A 79 -24.62 7.25 11.81
CA GLU A 79 -24.12 6.28 12.78
C GLU A 79 -23.06 6.91 13.68
N LEU A 80 -22.82 8.21 13.54
CA LEU A 80 -21.84 8.95 14.32
C LEU A 80 -22.48 9.39 15.64
N ASP A 81 -22.14 8.70 16.71
CA ASP A 81 -22.47 9.10 18.08
C ASP A 81 -21.20 9.41 18.88
N LYS A 82 -21.37 9.81 20.14
CA LYS A 82 -20.23 10.14 21.00
C LYS A 82 -19.30 8.95 21.22
N LYS A 83 -19.85 7.73 21.32
CA LYS A 83 -19.08 6.51 21.54
C LYS A 83 -18.19 6.20 20.34
N ARG A 84 -18.73 6.25 19.13
CA ARG A 84 -17.95 6.06 17.90
C ARG A 84 -16.89 7.14 17.72
N MET A 85 -17.19 8.38 18.06
CA MET A 85 -16.20 9.46 18.05
C MET A 85 -15.03 9.18 18.99
N ASP A 86 -15.30 8.65 20.18
CA ASP A 86 -14.27 8.24 21.14
C ASP A 86 -13.46 7.03 20.59
N GLU A 87 -14.11 6.05 19.95
CA GLU A 87 -13.45 4.91 19.29
C GLU A 87 -12.50 5.37 18.17
N TYR A 88 -12.94 6.29 17.30
CA TYR A 88 -12.06 6.88 16.26
C TYR A 88 -10.86 7.58 16.90
N ALA A 89 -11.09 8.35 17.96
CA ALA A 89 -10.03 9.09 18.62
C ALA A 89 -8.99 8.16 19.26
N GLU A 90 -9.42 7.07 19.91
CA GLU A 90 -8.53 6.07 20.49
C GLU A 90 -7.74 5.31 19.41
N LEU A 91 -8.39 4.89 18.31
CA LEU A 91 -7.71 4.23 17.19
C LEU A 91 -6.62 5.13 16.58
N ILE A 92 -6.93 6.41 16.35
CA ILE A 92 -5.99 7.38 15.78
C ILE A 92 -4.81 7.64 16.73
N LYS A 93 -5.05 7.64 18.05
CA LYS A 93 -3.96 7.75 19.05
C LYS A 93 -3.09 6.50 19.06
N LYS A 94 -3.70 5.31 19.04
CA LYS A 94 -3.02 4.01 19.04
C LYS A 94 -2.07 3.87 17.86
N TYR A 95 -2.54 4.24 16.66
CA TYR A 95 -1.74 4.15 15.43
C TYR A 95 -1.20 5.50 14.97
N LYS A 96 -0.68 6.32 15.89
CA LYS A 96 -0.10 7.61 15.52
C LYS A 96 1.11 7.41 14.59
N GLY A 97 1.14 8.13 13.48
CA GLY A 97 2.22 8.00 12.48
C GLY A 97 2.50 9.26 11.69
N THR A 98 2.98 9.10 10.46
CA THR A 98 3.43 10.20 9.59
C THR A 98 2.56 10.41 8.36
N LYS A 99 1.72 9.42 8.00
CA LYS A 99 0.89 9.40 6.80
C LYS A 99 -0.39 10.20 6.98
N GLU A 100 -0.98 10.62 5.86
CA GLU A 100 -2.20 11.41 5.86
C GLU A 100 -3.41 10.58 6.31
N LEU A 101 -4.28 11.20 7.10
CA LEU A 101 -5.58 10.65 7.46
C LEU A 101 -6.68 11.54 6.88
N ASN A 102 -7.58 10.94 6.10
CA ASN A 102 -8.74 11.61 5.55
C ASN A 102 -10.02 10.97 6.07
N PHE A 103 -11.07 11.78 6.10
CA PHE A 103 -12.42 11.34 6.37
C PHE A 103 -13.29 11.65 5.15
N LEU A 104 -14.06 10.67 4.72
CA LEU A 104 -15.18 10.86 3.82
C LEU A 104 -16.46 10.74 4.63
N ILE A 105 -17.05 11.87 5.00
CA ILE A 105 -18.34 11.88 5.66
C ILE A 105 -19.42 11.79 4.59
N TYR A 106 -20.37 10.86 4.74
CA TYR A 106 -21.48 10.72 3.81
C TYR A 106 -22.82 10.54 4.52
N GLN A 107 -23.88 10.99 3.84
CA GLN A 107 -25.28 10.74 4.21
C GLN A 107 -26.02 10.27 2.96
N MET A 108 -26.59 9.06 2.99
CA MET A 108 -27.24 8.48 1.81
C MET A 108 -28.51 9.24 1.40
N GLU A 109 -29.29 9.72 2.37
CA GLU A 109 -30.58 10.39 2.11
C GLU A 109 -30.43 11.73 1.41
N GLU A 110 -29.47 12.55 1.84
CA GLU A 110 -29.23 13.88 1.29
C GLU A 110 -28.16 13.86 0.17
N LYS A 111 -27.59 12.69 -0.14
CA LYS A 111 -26.48 12.49 -1.09
C LYS A 111 -25.28 13.40 -0.83
N ILE A 112 -25.08 13.81 0.42
CA ILE A 112 -23.95 14.64 0.82
C ILE A 112 -22.71 13.76 0.95
N LYS A 113 -21.60 14.20 0.35
CA LYS A 113 -20.27 13.61 0.52
C LYS A 113 -19.27 14.73 0.79
N LEU A 114 -18.69 14.74 1.98
CA LEU A 114 -17.70 15.71 2.40
C LEU A 114 -16.35 15.04 2.59
N HIS A 115 -15.35 15.53 1.84
CA HIS A 115 -13.97 15.11 2.01
C HIS A 115 -13.28 16.05 3.00
N MET A 116 -12.77 15.51 4.10
CA MET A 116 -12.03 16.26 5.11
C MET A 116 -10.65 15.66 5.29
N SER A 117 -9.61 16.45 5.03
CA SER A 117 -8.24 16.06 5.34
C SER A 117 -7.88 16.46 6.77
N SER A 118 -7.39 15.50 7.54
CA SER A 118 -6.88 15.77 8.88
C SER A 118 -5.51 16.43 8.77
N ARG A 119 -5.44 17.71 9.15
CA ARG A 119 -4.14 18.44 9.18
C ARG A 119 -3.33 18.12 10.44
N LYS A 120 -4.01 17.79 11.54
CA LYS A 120 -3.41 17.61 12.86
C LYS A 120 -3.05 16.15 13.14
N PHE A 121 -3.91 15.22 12.74
CA PHE A 121 -3.75 13.81 13.04
C PHE A 121 -3.19 13.08 11.83
N LYS A 122 -2.09 12.36 12.08
CA LYS A 122 -1.40 11.51 11.12
C LYS A 122 -1.41 10.08 11.64
N ILE A 123 -1.48 9.12 10.74
CA ILE A 123 -1.67 7.71 11.06
C ILE A 123 -0.49 6.88 10.55
N ASN A 124 -0.19 5.77 11.23
CA ASN A 124 0.71 4.75 10.70
C ASN A 124 -0.13 3.62 10.11
N ILE A 125 -0.02 3.41 8.80
CA ILE A 125 -0.78 2.38 8.10
C ILE A 125 0.04 1.09 8.17
N THR A 126 -0.37 0.20 9.06
CA THR A 126 0.23 -1.11 9.35
C THR A 126 -0.82 -2.20 9.11
N ALA A 127 -0.38 -3.46 8.99
CA ALA A 127 -1.29 -4.60 8.86
C ALA A 127 -2.27 -4.67 10.04
N ASP A 128 -1.77 -4.52 11.28
CA ASP A 128 -2.57 -4.53 12.51
C ASP A 128 -3.69 -3.48 12.51
N LEU A 129 -3.40 -2.27 12.01
CA LEU A 129 -4.42 -1.22 11.86
C LEU A 129 -5.52 -1.67 10.89
N LEU A 130 -5.15 -2.24 9.75
CA LEU A 130 -6.13 -2.65 8.73
C LEU A 130 -6.99 -3.80 9.24
N GLU A 131 -6.40 -4.77 9.93
CA GLU A 131 -7.13 -5.89 10.55
C GLU A 131 -8.10 -5.39 11.64
N GLU A 132 -7.69 -4.41 12.45
CA GLU A 132 -8.57 -3.80 13.44
C GLU A 132 -9.72 -3.01 12.79
N LEU A 133 -9.45 -2.30 11.69
CA LEU A 133 -10.49 -1.61 10.91
C LEU A 133 -11.49 -2.59 10.28
N GLU A 134 -11.01 -3.72 9.76
CA GLU A 134 -11.85 -4.79 9.21
C GLU A 134 -12.70 -5.44 10.30
N THR A 135 -12.11 -5.73 11.47
CA THR A 135 -12.82 -6.29 12.63
C THR A 135 -13.91 -5.36 13.16
N LEU A 136 -13.68 -4.04 13.10
CA LEU A 136 -14.66 -3.03 13.46
C LEU A 136 -15.72 -2.80 12.35
N GLU A 137 -15.58 -3.47 11.20
CA GLU A 137 -16.39 -3.29 9.99
C GLU A 137 -16.38 -1.84 9.47
N TRP A 138 -15.29 -1.11 9.72
CA TRP A 138 -15.13 0.27 9.28
C TRP A 138 -14.67 0.31 7.83
N LYS A 139 -15.40 1.03 7.00
CA LYS A 139 -15.06 1.18 5.58
C LYS A 139 -13.87 2.12 5.42
N PHE A 140 -12.86 1.69 4.69
CA PHE A 140 -11.65 2.48 4.41
C PHE A 140 -11.16 2.32 2.96
N ASP A 141 -10.30 3.26 2.54
CA ASP A 141 -9.58 3.25 1.25
C ASP A 141 -8.12 3.69 1.47
N LEU A 142 -7.21 3.09 0.71
CA LEU A 142 -5.77 3.38 0.75
C LEU A 142 -5.34 3.99 -0.58
N LYS A 143 -4.56 5.08 -0.51
CA LYS A 143 -3.92 5.71 -1.67
C LYS A 143 -2.44 5.91 -1.50
#